data_AF-A0A529W217-F1
#
_entry.id   AF-A0A529W217-F1
#
_cell.length_a   1.000
_cell.length_b   1.000
_cell.length_c   1.000
_cell.angle_alpha   90.00
_cell.angle_beta   90.00
_cell.angle_gamma   90.00
#
_symmetry.space_group_name_H-M   'P 1'
#
loop_
_entity.id
_entity.type
_entity.pdbx_description
1 polymer ?
#
loop_
_entity_poly.entity_id
_entity_poly.type
_entity_poly.pdbx_seq_one_letter_code
_entity_poly.pdbx_strand_id
1 'polypeptide(L)'
;VSPDDALEMSDLKGFTRELVGQMEKDLGTRLEWVAVDHWNTEHPHVHLIVRGVRDDGENLVISRDYIKEGMRDRARDLITQELGPRTDQEIRQTLERQIDADRWTNLDRQLARDAYRTGVIDLAPHPDRQPDEFHALKIGRLRKLEGLGLADEIGPGQWTISEKAEATLRELGERGDIIKRIHHGLTERGIERGAASYVLASESLNDPVIGRLVARGLDDELKGTAFAVVDGVDGRTHHIKLPDLDAAGDSAPGSIVELRKFDDARGLRRVAIAVRSDLDIERQVTATGAT
;
A
#
# COMPACT_ATOMS: atom_id res chain seq x y z
N VAL A 1 10.79 5.73 -3.36
CA VAL A 1 11.82 4.72 -3.04
C VAL A 1 11.16 3.65 -2.18
N SER A 2 11.09 2.41 -2.64
CA SER A 2 10.43 1.31 -1.91
C SER A 2 11.43 0.16 -1.75
N PRO A 3 12.11 0.02 -0.60
CA PRO A 3 12.90 -1.16 -0.31
C PRO A 3 11.97 -2.38 -0.18
N ASP A 4 12.28 -3.48 -0.85
CA ASP A 4 11.48 -4.72 -0.72
C ASP A 4 11.49 -5.26 0.73
N ASP A 5 12.53 -4.92 1.50
CA ASP A 5 12.75 -5.35 2.89
C ASP A 5 12.56 -4.20 3.90
N ALA A 6 11.79 -3.16 3.55
CA ALA A 6 11.63 -1.96 4.38
C ALA A 6 11.05 -2.23 5.78
N LEU A 7 10.43 -3.39 6.01
CA LEU A 7 9.95 -3.84 7.32
C LEU A 7 11.08 -4.27 8.27
N GLU A 8 12.26 -4.59 7.74
CA GLU A 8 13.45 -4.95 8.52
C GLU A 8 14.38 -3.74 8.75
N MET A 9 14.14 -2.64 8.03
CA MET A 9 14.85 -1.38 8.21
C MET A 9 14.24 -0.61 9.37
N SER A 10 15.03 -0.34 10.40
CA SER A 10 14.54 0.33 11.62
C SER A 10 14.36 1.85 11.46
N ASP A 11 15.00 2.47 10.45
CA ASP A 11 14.99 3.92 10.23
C ASP A 11 15.00 4.30 8.73
N LEU A 12 13.82 4.36 8.11
CA LEU A 12 13.65 4.88 6.74
C LEU A 12 14.12 6.32 6.58
N LYS A 13 14.09 7.13 7.65
CA LYS A 13 14.49 8.53 7.61
C LYS A 13 16.01 8.66 7.54
N GLY A 14 16.73 7.84 8.31
CA GLY A 14 18.19 7.69 8.24
C GLY A 14 18.62 7.22 6.85
N PHE A 15 18.05 6.11 6.38
CA PHE A 15 18.31 5.58 5.04
C PHE A 15 18.10 6.62 3.93
N THR A 16 17.00 7.38 3.97
CA THR A 16 16.71 8.41 2.96
C THR A 16 17.80 9.48 2.93
N ARG A 17 18.31 9.92 4.09
CA ARG A 17 19.39 10.92 4.13
C ARG A 17 20.69 10.37 3.56
N GLU A 18 21.02 9.12 3.84
CA GLU A 18 22.22 8.48 3.29
C GLU A 18 22.12 8.31 1.78
N LEU A 19 20.94 7.90 1.29
CA LEU A 19 20.67 7.79 -0.14
C LEU A 19 20.85 9.14 -0.84
N VAL A 20 20.27 10.21 -0.30
CA VAL A 20 20.44 11.55 -0.87
C VAL A 20 21.90 12.01 -0.80
N GLY A 21 22.61 11.74 0.29
CA GLY A 21 24.04 12.05 0.39
C GLY A 21 24.89 11.31 -0.65
N GLN A 22 24.51 10.08 -1.03
CA GLN A 22 25.14 9.38 -2.14
C GLN A 22 24.77 9.98 -3.51
N MET A 23 23.52 10.41 -3.68
CA MET A 23 23.09 11.13 -4.88
C MET A 23 23.84 12.44 -5.07
N GLU A 24 24.05 13.22 -4.01
CA GLU A 24 24.85 14.46 -4.06
C GLU A 24 26.28 14.21 -4.53
N LYS A 25 26.91 13.12 -4.05
CA LYS A 25 28.25 12.72 -4.49
C LYS A 25 28.28 12.30 -5.95
N ASP A 26 27.32 11.49 -6.38
CA ASP A 26 27.23 10.98 -7.76
C ASP A 26 26.95 12.12 -8.76
N LEU A 27 26.13 13.10 -8.37
CA LEU A 27 25.74 14.25 -9.21
C LEU A 27 26.71 15.44 -9.09
N GLY A 28 27.62 15.42 -8.11
CA GLY A 28 28.62 16.48 -7.90
C GLY A 28 28.02 17.83 -7.51
N THR A 29 26.89 17.84 -6.82
CA THR A 29 26.18 19.06 -6.39
C THR A 29 25.32 18.76 -5.17
N ARG A 30 25.10 19.77 -4.32
CA ARG A 30 24.15 19.63 -3.21
C ARG A 30 22.71 19.64 -3.72
N LEU A 31 21.87 18.84 -3.09
CA LEU A 31 20.46 18.70 -3.42
C LEU A 31 19.63 19.38 -2.33
N GLU A 32 18.68 20.21 -2.75
CA GLU A 32 17.62 20.68 -1.87
C GLU A 32 16.42 19.75 -2.04
N TRP A 33 15.95 19.14 -0.95
CA TRP A 33 14.95 18.08 -1.01
C TRP A 33 14.06 18.02 0.23
N VAL A 34 12.89 17.41 0.07
CA VAL A 34 11.98 17.02 1.14
C VAL A 34 11.54 15.59 0.91
N ALA A 35 11.32 14.84 1.99
CA ALA A 35 10.83 13.47 1.89
C ALA A 35 9.72 13.18 2.89
N VAL A 36 8.84 12.24 2.51
CA VAL A 36 7.77 11.71 3.35
C VAL A 36 7.80 10.19 3.25
N ASP A 37 7.91 9.51 4.38
CA ASP A 37 7.84 8.05 4.48
C ASP A 37 6.43 7.57 4.83
N HIS A 38 5.98 6.51 4.16
CA HIS A 38 4.69 5.86 4.35
C HIS A 38 4.92 4.46 4.90
N TRP A 39 4.47 4.19 6.13
CA TRP A 39 4.51 2.86 6.78
C TRP A 39 3.18 2.10 6.73
N ASN A 40 2.13 2.77 6.25
CA ASN A 40 0.75 2.32 6.29
C ASN A 40 0.31 1.60 5.00
N THR A 41 1.25 1.23 4.14
CA THR A 41 1.04 0.44 2.93
C THR A 41 1.75 -0.91 3.05
N GLU A 42 1.53 -1.84 2.10
CA GLU A 42 2.19 -3.16 2.11
C GLU A 42 3.72 -3.06 2.21
N HIS A 43 4.31 -2.12 1.46
CA HIS A 43 5.74 -1.88 1.44
C HIS A 43 6.01 -0.46 1.91
N PRO A 44 6.64 -0.28 3.08
CA PRO A 44 7.06 1.04 3.51
C PRO A 44 7.91 1.70 2.43
N HIS A 45 7.54 2.93 2.05
CA HIS A 45 8.19 3.63 0.94
C HIS A 45 8.31 5.11 1.23
N VAL A 46 9.26 5.75 0.54
CA VAL A 46 9.58 7.16 0.71
C VAL A 46 9.31 7.92 -0.58
N HIS A 47 8.53 8.98 -0.50
CA HIS A 47 8.43 10.01 -1.53
C HIS A 47 9.54 11.02 -1.32
N LEU A 48 10.41 11.18 -2.31
CA LEU A 48 11.52 12.13 -2.28
C LEU A 48 11.29 13.18 -3.37
N ILE A 49 11.10 14.44 -2.97
CA ILE A 49 10.98 15.57 -3.86
C ILE A 49 12.31 16.32 -3.84
N VAL A 50 12.92 16.48 -5.01
CA VAL A 50 14.20 17.19 -5.18
C VAL A 50 13.96 18.44 -6.01
N ARG A 51 14.49 19.57 -5.56
CA ARG A 51 14.46 20.83 -6.31
C ARG A 51 15.29 20.69 -7.59
N GLY A 52 14.74 21.12 -8.72
CA GLY A 52 15.39 21.05 -10.03
C GLY A 52 16.53 22.05 -10.26
N VAL A 53 17.22 22.49 -9.20
CA VAL A 53 18.26 23.53 -9.26
C VAL A 53 19.48 23.06 -8.49
N ARG A 54 20.66 23.22 -9.08
CA ARG A 54 21.97 22.90 -8.51
C ARG A 54 22.40 23.99 -7.52
N ASP A 55 23.45 23.71 -6.75
CA ASP A 55 24.01 24.67 -5.81
C ASP A 55 24.73 25.87 -6.44
N ASP A 56 25.04 25.81 -7.74
CA ASP A 56 25.52 26.94 -8.56
C ASP A 56 24.37 27.78 -9.17
N GLY A 57 23.11 27.39 -8.92
CA GLY A 57 21.91 28.07 -9.44
C GLY A 57 21.48 27.64 -10.83
N GLU A 58 22.24 26.76 -11.50
CA GLU A 58 21.87 26.20 -12.80
C GLU A 58 20.84 25.06 -12.67
N ASN A 59 20.24 24.66 -13.79
CA ASN A 59 19.28 23.57 -13.80
C ASN A 59 19.93 22.23 -13.39
N LEU A 60 19.26 21.51 -12.49
CA LEU A 60 19.64 20.13 -12.15
C LEU A 60 19.16 19.19 -13.26
N VAL A 61 20.11 18.60 -13.98
CA VAL A 61 19.84 17.59 -15.01
C VAL A 61 20.33 16.25 -14.51
N ILE A 62 19.39 15.34 -14.25
CA ILE A 62 19.69 13.97 -13.83
C ILE A 62 19.47 13.04 -15.03
N SER A 63 20.45 12.18 -15.32
CA SER A 63 20.32 11.24 -16.42
C SER A 63 19.19 10.23 -16.14
N ARG A 64 18.47 9.85 -17.19
CA ARG A 64 17.40 8.84 -17.09
C ARG A 64 17.92 7.52 -16.53
N ASP A 65 19.11 7.11 -16.92
CA ASP A 65 19.72 5.85 -16.48
C ASP A 65 20.12 5.90 -15.00
N TYR A 66 20.54 7.07 -14.50
CA TYR A 66 20.78 7.25 -13.07
C TYR A 66 19.49 7.09 -12.26
N ILE A 67 18.38 7.70 -12.70
CA ILE A 67 17.07 7.52 -12.04
C ILE A 67 16.61 6.07 -12.13
N LYS A 68 16.77 5.44 -13.29
CA LYS A 68 16.24 4.10 -13.55
C LYS A 68 17.03 3.00 -12.84
N GLU A 69 18.35 3.11 -12.79
CA GLU A 69 19.25 2.04 -12.36
C GLU A 69 20.21 2.54 -11.26
N GLY A 70 20.91 3.66 -11.48
CA GLY A 70 21.91 4.17 -10.53
C GLY A 70 21.38 4.39 -9.11
N MET A 71 20.23 5.06 -8.95
CA MET A 71 19.59 5.28 -7.65
C MET A 71 19.16 3.98 -6.98
N ARG A 72 18.70 2.99 -7.78
CA ARG A 72 18.33 1.68 -7.25
C ARG A 72 19.56 0.94 -6.73
N ASP A 73 20.67 1.01 -7.44
CA ASP A 73 21.90 0.35 -7.04
C ASP A 73 22.48 1.01 -5.78
N ARG A 74 22.43 2.35 -5.65
CA ARG A 74 22.79 3.03 -4.39
C ARG A 74 21.92 2.60 -3.21
N ALA A 75 20.61 2.53 -3.42
CA ALA A 75 19.69 2.05 -2.40
C ALA A 75 20.02 0.62 -1.97
N ARG A 76 20.30 -0.28 -2.93
CA ARG A 76 20.70 -1.68 -2.65
C ARG A 76 22.02 -1.76 -1.90
N ASP A 77 23.01 -0.97 -2.29
CA ASP A 77 24.32 -0.95 -1.64
C ASP A 77 24.19 -0.53 -0.16
N LEU A 78 23.40 0.50 0.12
CA LEU A 78 23.13 0.97 1.49
C LEU A 78 22.40 -0.09 2.32
N ILE A 79 21.35 -0.70 1.78
CA ILE A 79 20.63 -1.79 2.45
C ILE A 79 21.57 -2.97 2.74
N THR A 80 22.42 -3.32 1.78
CA THR A 80 23.40 -4.41 1.93
C THR A 80 24.47 -4.09 2.97
N GLN A 81 24.84 -2.81 3.15
CA GLN A 81 25.75 -2.38 4.20
C GLN A 81 25.10 -2.47 5.60
N GLU A 82 23.82 -2.14 5.70
CA GLU A 82 23.07 -2.15 6.96
C GLU A 82 22.68 -3.58 7.39
N LEU A 83 22.12 -4.36 6.46
CA LEU A 83 21.53 -5.67 6.74
C LEU A 83 22.45 -6.85 6.36
N GLY A 84 23.51 -6.59 5.59
CA GLY A 84 24.33 -7.63 4.98
C GLY A 84 23.75 -8.15 3.64
N PRO A 85 24.47 -9.05 2.94
CA PRO A 85 23.94 -9.69 1.76
C PRO A 85 22.78 -10.61 2.13
N ARG A 86 21.71 -10.55 1.34
CA ARG A 86 20.54 -11.40 1.53
C ARG A 86 20.92 -12.88 1.39
N THR A 87 20.60 -13.67 2.40
CA THR A 87 20.90 -15.11 2.45
C THR A 87 19.85 -15.92 1.70
N ASP A 88 20.21 -17.10 1.22
CA ASP A 88 19.26 -18.04 0.59
C ASP A 88 18.09 -18.39 1.53
N GLN A 89 18.35 -18.41 2.85
CA GLN A 89 17.34 -18.65 3.87
C GLN A 89 16.32 -17.50 3.94
N GLU A 90 16.76 -16.25 3.92
CA GLU A 90 15.86 -15.07 3.91
C GLU A 90 15.06 -14.98 2.61
N ILE A 91 15.69 -15.30 1.48
CA ILE A 91 15.00 -15.39 0.17
C ILE A 91 13.89 -16.44 0.25
N ARG A 92 14.21 -17.63 0.78
CA ARG A 92 13.23 -18.71 0.94
C ARG A 92 12.10 -18.32 1.88
N GLN A 93 12.40 -17.73 3.05
CA GLN A 93 11.37 -17.26 3.99
C GLN A 93 10.45 -16.20 3.37
N THR A 94 11.01 -15.28 2.58
CA THR A 94 10.23 -14.25 1.89
C THR A 94 9.26 -14.87 0.88
N LEU A 95 9.68 -15.91 0.18
CA LEU A 95 8.86 -16.64 -0.78
C LEU A 95 7.82 -17.53 -0.08
N GLU A 96 8.19 -18.18 1.04
CA GLU A 96 7.26 -18.97 1.85
C GLU A 96 6.10 -18.11 2.38
N ARG A 97 6.38 -16.87 2.83
CA ARG A 97 5.32 -15.93 3.25
C ARG A 97 4.31 -15.60 2.14
N GLN A 98 4.70 -15.73 0.86
CA GLN A 98 3.79 -15.49 -0.26
C GLN A 98 2.77 -16.62 -0.47
N ILE A 99 3.03 -17.82 0.06
CA ILE A 99 2.12 -18.97 -0.07
C ILE A 99 0.75 -18.62 0.51
N ASP A 100 0.72 -18.15 1.77
CA ASP A 100 -0.52 -17.91 2.51
C ASP A 100 -1.12 -16.52 2.28
N ALA A 101 -0.42 -15.65 1.56
CA ALA A 101 -0.79 -14.25 1.39
C ALA A 101 -2.09 -14.09 0.58
N ASP A 102 -3.11 -13.44 1.15
CA ASP A 102 -4.37 -13.14 0.45
C ASP A 102 -4.24 -11.90 -0.47
N ARG A 103 -3.25 -11.94 -1.37
CA ARG A 103 -2.95 -10.89 -2.36
C ARG A 103 -2.19 -11.43 -3.56
N TRP A 104 -2.06 -10.63 -4.62
CA TRP A 104 -1.30 -11.00 -5.82
C TRP A 104 0.21 -10.86 -5.60
N THR A 105 0.95 -11.95 -5.74
CA THR A 105 2.35 -12.08 -5.35
C THR A 105 3.28 -12.35 -6.54
N ASN A 106 4.60 -12.46 -6.29
CA ASN A 106 5.55 -12.87 -7.31
C ASN A 106 5.38 -14.33 -7.71
N LEU A 107 5.00 -15.22 -6.78
CA LEU A 107 4.65 -16.60 -7.10
C LEU A 107 3.51 -16.65 -8.13
N ASP A 108 2.47 -15.84 -7.95
CA ASP A 108 1.33 -15.80 -8.88
C ASP A 108 1.75 -15.31 -10.28
N ARG A 109 2.62 -14.29 -10.36
CA ARG A 109 3.19 -13.81 -11.64
C ARG A 109 4.01 -14.90 -12.34
N GLN A 110 4.76 -15.71 -11.59
CA GLN A 110 5.51 -16.83 -12.17
C GLN A 110 4.57 -17.93 -12.66
N LEU A 111 3.59 -18.32 -11.84
CA LEU A 111 2.58 -19.32 -12.21
C LEU A 111 1.79 -18.91 -13.47
N ALA A 112 1.39 -17.64 -13.57
CA ALA A 112 0.71 -17.11 -14.75
C ALA A 112 1.61 -17.14 -16.01
N ARG A 113 2.92 -16.90 -15.86
CA ARG A 113 3.88 -17.05 -16.97
C ARG A 113 4.05 -18.52 -17.38
N ASP A 114 4.11 -19.43 -16.41
CA ASP A 114 4.22 -20.87 -16.64
C ASP A 114 2.98 -21.39 -17.40
N ALA A 115 1.79 -20.86 -17.08
CA ALA A 115 0.53 -21.16 -17.76
C ALA A 115 0.38 -20.52 -19.15
N TYR A 116 1.13 -19.46 -19.47
CA TYR A 116 0.81 -18.53 -20.56
C TYR A 116 0.60 -19.19 -21.94
N ARG A 117 1.34 -20.27 -22.24
CA ARG A 117 1.29 -20.93 -23.55
C ARG A 117 0.21 -22.00 -23.66
N THR A 118 -0.11 -22.67 -22.57
CA THR A 118 -0.91 -23.91 -22.55
C THR A 118 -2.22 -23.75 -21.77
N GLY A 119 -2.35 -22.69 -20.97
CA GLY A 119 -3.39 -22.54 -19.95
C GLY A 119 -3.22 -23.48 -18.75
N VAL A 120 -2.21 -24.34 -18.78
CA VAL A 120 -1.99 -25.41 -17.79
C VAL A 120 -0.58 -25.29 -17.24
N ILE A 121 -0.49 -25.27 -15.91
CA ILE A 121 0.75 -25.30 -15.16
C ILE A 121 1.04 -26.77 -14.85
N ASP A 122 2.03 -27.34 -15.53
CA ASP A 122 2.44 -28.71 -15.31
C ASP A 122 3.59 -28.78 -14.29
N LEU A 123 3.25 -29.22 -13.08
CA LEU A 123 4.15 -29.50 -11.98
C LEU A 123 4.20 -31.00 -11.67
N ALA A 124 3.75 -31.87 -12.58
CA ALA A 124 3.88 -33.30 -12.39
C ALA A 124 5.38 -33.71 -12.38
N PRO A 125 5.78 -34.65 -11.51
CA PRO A 125 7.16 -35.12 -11.48
C PRO A 125 7.52 -35.82 -12.79
N HIS A 126 8.55 -35.32 -13.47
CA HIS A 126 9.07 -35.91 -14.70
C HIS A 126 10.42 -36.61 -14.43
N PRO A 127 10.63 -37.85 -14.91
CA PRO A 127 11.88 -38.57 -14.67
C PRO A 127 13.11 -37.87 -15.27
N ASP A 128 12.92 -37.06 -16.32
CA ASP A 128 14.00 -36.35 -17.03
C ASP A 128 14.15 -34.88 -16.61
N ARG A 129 13.35 -34.41 -15.63
CA ARG A 129 13.34 -33.00 -15.23
C ARG A 129 13.45 -32.86 -13.72
N GLN A 130 14.56 -32.31 -13.26
CA GLN A 130 14.70 -31.96 -11.85
C GLN A 130 13.70 -30.83 -11.53
N PRO A 131 12.91 -30.96 -10.44
CA PRO A 131 12.04 -29.87 -9.99
C PRO A 131 12.86 -28.61 -9.73
N ASP A 132 12.32 -27.44 -10.10
CA ASP A 132 12.96 -26.18 -9.72
C ASP A 132 12.96 -26.03 -8.19
N GLU A 133 13.86 -25.21 -7.65
CA GLU A 133 13.98 -24.98 -6.20
C GLU A 133 12.68 -24.44 -5.57
N PHE A 134 11.82 -23.83 -6.39
CA PHE A 134 10.57 -23.19 -5.98
C PHE A 134 9.35 -24.10 -6.14
N HIS A 135 9.54 -25.36 -6.52
CA HIS A 135 8.46 -26.27 -6.90
C HIS A 135 7.48 -26.50 -5.75
N ALA A 136 8.01 -26.74 -4.54
CA ALA A 136 7.19 -26.88 -3.34
C ALA A 136 6.40 -25.61 -3.00
N LEU A 137 7.00 -24.43 -3.21
CA LEU A 137 6.36 -23.13 -2.99
C LEU A 137 5.22 -22.88 -3.98
N LYS A 138 5.44 -23.23 -5.27
CA LYS A 138 4.42 -23.17 -6.33
C LYS A 138 3.23 -24.07 -6.01
N ILE A 139 3.46 -25.31 -5.59
CA ILE A 139 2.39 -26.24 -5.19
C ILE A 139 1.63 -25.70 -3.97
N GLY A 140 2.34 -25.26 -2.93
CA GLY A 140 1.72 -24.68 -1.74
C GLY A 140 0.84 -23.49 -2.09
N ARG A 141 1.33 -22.61 -2.97
CA ARG A 141 0.56 -21.46 -3.46
C ARG A 141 -0.68 -21.88 -4.25
N LEU A 142 -0.55 -22.83 -5.19
CA LEU A 142 -1.69 -23.34 -5.96
C LEU A 142 -2.77 -23.97 -5.06
N ARG A 143 -2.38 -24.69 -4.00
CA ARG A 143 -3.30 -25.22 -2.99
C ARG A 143 -4.02 -24.10 -2.21
N LYS A 144 -3.32 -23.02 -1.86
CA LYS A 144 -3.95 -21.84 -1.27
C LYS A 144 -4.98 -21.23 -2.24
N LEU A 145 -4.62 -21.07 -3.51
CA LEU A 145 -5.52 -20.53 -4.54
C LEU A 145 -6.75 -21.43 -4.78
N GLU A 146 -6.56 -22.75 -4.75
CA GLU A 146 -7.65 -23.73 -4.79
C GLU A 146 -8.61 -23.57 -3.61
N GLY A 147 -8.09 -23.40 -2.40
CA GLY A 147 -8.91 -23.11 -1.22
C GLY A 147 -9.73 -21.80 -1.33
N LEU A 148 -9.30 -20.87 -2.18
CA LEU A 148 -10.03 -19.63 -2.51
C LEU A 148 -10.93 -19.77 -3.75
N GLY A 149 -10.96 -20.93 -4.41
CA GLY A 149 -11.68 -21.16 -5.66
C GLY A 149 -11.09 -20.37 -6.85
N LEU A 150 -9.79 -20.13 -6.83
CA LEU A 150 -9.04 -19.37 -7.85
C LEU A 150 -8.10 -20.24 -8.69
N ALA A 151 -7.91 -21.50 -8.32
CA ALA A 151 -7.15 -22.49 -9.09
C ALA A 151 -7.80 -23.87 -8.95
N ASP A 152 -7.62 -24.72 -9.95
CA ASP A 152 -8.16 -26.08 -9.97
C ASP A 152 -7.09 -27.07 -10.43
N GLU A 153 -6.96 -28.20 -9.73
CA GLU A 153 -6.15 -29.33 -10.18
C GLU A 153 -6.96 -30.17 -11.17
N ILE A 154 -6.59 -30.10 -12.47
CA ILE A 154 -7.28 -30.80 -13.56
C ILE A 154 -6.72 -32.21 -13.83
N GLY A 155 -5.57 -32.52 -13.23
CA GLY A 155 -4.91 -33.82 -13.28
C GLY A 155 -3.75 -33.84 -12.27
N PRO A 156 -3.15 -35.00 -11.96
CA PRO A 156 -2.09 -35.08 -10.95
C PRO A 156 -0.93 -34.13 -11.24
N GLY A 157 -0.77 -33.09 -10.42
CA GLY A 157 0.27 -32.07 -10.61
C GLY A 157 0.02 -31.09 -11.76
N GLN A 158 -1.15 -31.14 -12.41
CA GLN A 158 -1.52 -30.25 -13.50
C GLN A 158 -2.64 -29.30 -13.05
N TRP A 159 -2.36 -28.01 -13.15
CA TRP A 159 -3.18 -26.97 -12.56
C TRP A 159 -3.64 -25.94 -13.58
N THR A 160 -4.81 -25.37 -13.35
CA THR A 160 -5.30 -24.18 -14.04
C THR A 160 -5.55 -23.08 -13.03
N ILE A 161 -5.34 -21.82 -13.44
CA ILE A 161 -5.64 -20.64 -12.63
C ILE A 161 -6.82 -19.93 -13.29
N SER A 162 -7.78 -19.53 -12.48
CA SER A 162 -8.95 -18.79 -12.94
C SER A 162 -8.57 -17.44 -13.54
N GLU A 163 -9.22 -17.02 -14.62
CA GLU A 163 -8.96 -15.71 -15.26
C GLU A 163 -9.24 -14.52 -14.32
N LYS A 164 -10.10 -14.70 -13.32
CA LYS A 164 -10.40 -13.69 -12.29
C LYS A 164 -9.39 -13.65 -11.14
N ALA A 165 -8.44 -14.59 -11.07
CA ALA A 165 -7.56 -14.76 -9.90
C ALA A 165 -6.78 -13.49 -9.58
N GLU A 166 -6.20 -12.84 -10.58
CA GLU A 166 -5.45 -11.59 -10.37
C GLU A 166 -6.35 -10.48 -9.81
N ALA A 167 -7.53 -10.28 -10.39
CA ALA A 167 -8.47 -9.26 -9.94
C ALA A 167 -8.94 -9.51 -8.50
N THR A 168 -9.35 -10.75 -8.19
CA THR A 168 -9.80 -11.13 -6.85
C THR A 168 -8.69 -11.00 -5.81
N LEU A 169 -7.47 -11.43 -6.12
CA LEU A 169 -6.34 -11.30 -5.18
C LEU A 169 -5.92 -9.84 -4.98
N ARG A 170 -5.98 -9.00 -6.01
CA ARG A 170 -5.76 -7.55 -5.85
C ARG A 170 -6.79 -6.92 -4.91
N GLU A 171 -8.07 -7.28 -5.05
CA GLU A 171 -9.14 -6.82 -4.18
C GLU A 171 -8.96 -7.28 -2.72
N LEU A 172 -8.60 -8.55 -2.50
CA LEU A 172 -8.31 -9.07 -1.17
C LEU A 172 -7.10 -8.37 -0.53
N GLY A 173 -6.05 -8.13 -1.31
CA GLY A 173 -4.87 -7.40 -0.85
C GLY A 173 -5.21 -5.97 -0.42
N GLU A 174 -5.96 -5.26 -1.25
CA GLU A 174 -6.45 -3.91 -0.98
C GLU A 174 -7.34 -3.88 0.28
N ARG A 175 -8.25 -4.85 0.43
CA ARG A 175 -9.08 -4.99 1.63
C ARG A 175 -8.23 -5.16 2.89
N GLY A 176 -7.19 -6.00 2.82
CA GLY A 176 -6.23 -6.19 3.91
C GLY A 176 -5.49 -4.91 4.27
N ASP A 177 -5.07 -4.13 3.28
CA ASP A 177 -4.36 -2.87 3.50
C ASP A 177 -5.29 -1.80 4.11
N ILE A 178 -6.53 -1.73 3.67
CA ILE A 178 -7.55 -0.87 4.29
C ILE A 178 -7.74 -1.22 5.77
N ILE A 179 -7.86 -2.51 6.10
CA ILE A 179 -8.02 -2.97 7.49
C ILE A 179 -6.82 -2.56 8.34
N LYS A 180 -5.59 -2.71 7.81
CA LYS A 180 -4.37 -2.23 8.49
C LYS A 180 -4.40 -0.73 8.73
N ARG A 181 -4.80 0.08 7.74
CA ARG A 181 -4.93 1.54 7.88
C ARG A 181 -5.94 1.94 8.95
N ILE A 182 -7.11 1.30 8.96
CA ILE A 182 -8.13 1.53 10.00
C ILE A 182 -7.55 1.20 11.38
N HIS A 183 -6.97 0.00 11.53
CA HIS A 183 -6.45 -0.47 12.80
C HIS A 183 -5.35 0.45 13.35
N HIS A 184 -4.42 0.87 12.50
CA HIS A 184 -3.36 1.81 12.86
C HIS A 184 -3.92 3.14 13.36
N GLY A 185 -4.80 3.79 12.58
CA GLY A 185 -5.37 5.09 12.96
C GLY A 185 -6.22 5.04 14.23
N LEU A 186 -6.91 3.92 14.48
CA LEU A 186 -7.65 3.70 15.72
C LEU A 186 -6.71 3.50 16.92
N THR A 187 -5.65 2.70 16.76
CA THR A 187 -4.67 2.39 17.80
C THR A 187 -3.91 3.64 18.26
N GLU A 188 -3.48 4.49 17.32
CA GLU A 188 -2.81 5.76 17.63
C GLU A 188 -3.65 6.68 18.53
N ARG A 189 -4.96 6.50 18.53
CA ARG A 189 -5.93 7.31 19.29
C ARG A 189 -6.52 6.57 20.49
N GLY A 190 -6.06 5.36 20.77
CA GLY A 190 -6.59 4.52 21.86
C GLY A 190 -8.06 4.14 21.67
N ILE A 191 -8.55 4.08 20.42
CA ILE A 191 -9.94 3.72 20.13
C ILE A 191 -10.01 2.21 19.90
N GLU A 192 -10.71 1.49 20.78
CA GLU A 192 -10.96 0.07 20.58
C GLU A 192 -12.23 -0.16 19.75
N ARG A 193 -12.06 -0.83 18.61
CA ARG A 193 -13.14 -1.33 17.75
C ARG A 193 -12.80 -2.74 17.27
N GLY A 194 -13.81 -3.60 17.19
CA GLY A 194 -13.65 -4.93 16.61
C GLY A 194 -13.68 -4.88 15.09
N ALA A 195 -12.96 -5.78 14.41
CA ALA A 195 -12.95 -5.82 12.94
C ALA A 195 -14.35 -5.97 12.30
N ALA A 196 -15.31 -6.58 13.02
CA ALA A 196 -16.69 -6.72 12.58
C ALA A 196 -17.46 -5.39 12.48
N SER A 197 -16.97 -4.30 13.10
CA SER A 197 -17.57 -2.96 12.99
C SER A 197 -17.00 -2.14 11.84
N TYR A 198 -16.07 -2.69 11.05
CA TYR A 198 -15.47 -1.99 9.92
C TYR A 198 -16.41 -2.05 8.70
N VAL A 199 -16.72 -0.88 8.16
CA VAL A 199 -17.50 -0.72 6.94
C VAL A 199 -16.58 -0.18 5.87
N LEU A 200 -16.35 -0.99 4.83
CA LEU A 200 -15.55 -0.59 3.67
C LEU A 200 -16.53 -0.02 2.64
N ALA A 201 -16.42 1.26 2.33
CA ALA A 201 -17.45 2.03 1.62
C ALA A 201 -17.80 1.55 0.19
N SER A 202 -17.14 0.52 -0.34
CA SER A 202 -17.61 -0.16 -1.56
C SER A 202 -19.01 -0.77 -1.38
N GLU A 203 -19.49 -1.02 -0.16
CA GLU A 203 -20.67 -1.88 0.07
C GLU A 203 -22.00 -1.16 0.38
N SER A 204 -22.03 0.13 0.74
CA SER A 204 -23.19 1.04 0.57
C SER A 204 -23.00 2.30 1.41
N LEU A 205 -23.12 3.45 0.76
CA LEU A 205 -23.10 4.76 1.42
C LEU A 205 -24.50 5.36 1.46
N ASN A 206 -25.56 4.58 1.64
CA ASN A 206 -26.92 5.12 1.55
C ASN A 206 -27.25 6.10 2.70
N ASP A 207 -26.60 5.93 3.85
CA ASP A 207 -26.80 6.76 5.03
C ASP A 207 -25.67 7.79 5.20
N PRO A 208 -25.98 8.99 5.71
CA PRO A 208 -24.96 9.98 6.04
C PRO A 208 -24.07 9.45 7.17
N VAL A 209 -22.77 9.42 6.92
CA VAL A 209 -21.77 9.02 7.93
C VAL A 209 -21.33 10.27 8.67
N ILE A 210 -21.68 10.38 9.95
CA ILE A 210 -21.20 11.45 10.84
C ILE A 210 -20.34 10.81 11.92
N GLY A 211 -19.20 11.42 12.22
CA GLY A 211 -18.32 10.90 13.25
C GLY A 211 -17.02 11.66 13.37
N ARG A 212 -16.11 11.06 14.14
CA ARG A 212 -14.77 11.60 14.35
C ARG A 212 -13.85 11.13 13.23
N LEU A 213 -13.14 12.06 12.61
CA LEU A 213 -12.11 11.75 11.63
C LEU A 213 -10.94 11.06 12.33
N VAL A 214 -10.65 9.81 11.96
CA VAL A 214 -9.56 9.01 12.52
C VAL A 214 -8.30 9.20 11.70
N ALA A 215 -8.41 9.11 10.38
CA ALA A 215 -7.31 9.26 9.44
C ALA A 215 -7.83 9.73 8.07
N ARG A 216 -6.98 10.37 7.28
CA ARG A 216 -7.21 10.65 5.85
C ARG A 216 -5.89 10.58 5.10
N GLY A 217 -5.93 10.35 3.79
CA GLY A 217 -4.72 10.30 2.97
C GLY A 217 -5.01 9.94 1.52
N LEU A 218 -3.95 9.68 0.76
CA LEU A 218 -4.06 9.14 -0.59
C LEU A 218 -4.37 7.64 -0.53
N ASP A 219 -5.32 7.19 -1.36
CA ASP A 219 -5.68 5.79 -1.55
C ASP A 219 -4.91 5.19 -2.74
N ASP A 220 -4.81 5.94 -3.84
CA ASP A 220 -3.99 5.63 -5.02
C ASP A 220 -3.25 6.90 -5.43
N GLU A 221 -1.95 6.95 -5.17
CA GLU A 221 -1.10 8.12 -5.43
C GLU A 221 -0.96 8.43 -6.92
N LEU A 222 -1.03 7.42 -7.79
CA LEU A 222 -0.93 7.60 -9.24
C LEU A 222 -2.21 8.19 -9.82
N LYS A 223 -3.37 7.78 -9.30
CA LYS A 223 -4.66 8.33 -9.69
C LYS A 223 -5.03 9.59 -8.93
N GLY A 224 -4.34 9.87 -7.82
CA GLY A 224 -4.64 10.98 -6.91
C GLY A 224 -5.91 10.76 -6.08
N THR A 225 -6.46 9.54 -6.01
CA THR A 225 -7.65 9.26 -5.21
C THR A 225 -7.31 9.25 -3.73
N ALA A 226 -8.27 9.60 -2.89
CA ALA A 226 -8.06 9.72 -1.46
C ALA A 226 -8.95 8.77 -0.66
N PHE A 227 -8.66 8.66 0.63
CA PHE A 227 -9.53 8.00 1.58
C PHE A 227 -9.70 8.83 2.85
N ALA A 228 -10.78 8.55 3.58
CA ALA A 228 -10.99 8.98 4.95
C ALA A 228 -11.48 7.80 5.80
N VAL A 229 -10.99 7.72 7.04
CA VAL A 229 -11.47 6.79 8.05
C VAL A 229 -12.23 7.60 9.10
N VAL A 230 -13.50 7.25 9.31
CA VAL A 230 -14.38 7.94 10.26
C VAL A 230 -14.88 6.95 11.31
N ASP A 231 -14.65 7.25 12.59
CA ASP A 231 -15.29 6.58 13.72
C ASP A 231 -16.69 7.17 13.88
N GLY A 232 -17.67 6.45 13.34
CA GLY A 232 -19.05 6.89 13.22
C GLY A 232 -19.79 6.89 14.55
N VAL A 233 -20.77 7.79 14.68
CA VAL A 233 -21.68 7.82 15.84
C VAL A 233 -22.60 6.58 15.90
N ASP A 234 -22.66 5.81 14.81
CA ASP A 234 -23.35 4.52 14.70
C ASP A 234 -22.57 3.35 15.33
N GLY A 235 -21.39 3.62 15.91
CA GLY A 235 -20.50 2.63 16.50
C GLY A 235 -19.70 1.82 15.47
N ARG A 236 -19.75 2.21 14.19
CA ARG A 236 -18.99 1.58 13.10
C ARG A 236 -17.82 2.45 12.66
N THR A 237 -16.78 1.83 12.14
CA THR A 237 -15.64 2.54 11.55
C THR A 237 -15.74 2.46 10.04
N HIS A 238 -15.91 3.61 9.39
CA HIS A 238 -16.15 3.71 7.96
C HIS A 238 -14.86 4.08 7.25
N HIS A 239 -14.39 3.24 6.33
CA HIS A 239 -13.36 3.61 5.38
C HIS A 239 -14.01 4.04 4.07
N ILE A 240 -13.87 5.32 3.75
CA ILE A 240 -14.53 6.00 2.66
C ILE A 240 -13.52 6.29 1.57
N LYS A 241 -13.74 5.79 0.36
CA LYS A 241 -12.98 6.17 -0.84
C LYS A 241 -13.52 7.48 -1.40
N LEU A 242 -12.61 8.35 -1.79
CA LEU A 242 -12.89 9.71 -2.24
C LEU A 242 -12.15 9.98 -3.55
N PRO A 243 -12.72 10.82 -4.44
CA PRO A 243 -12.16 11.04 -5.76
C PRO A 243 -10.77 11.69 -5.73
N ASP A 244 -10.50 12.52 -4.72
CA ASP A 244 -9.28 13.31 -4.58
C ASP A 244 -9.08 13.78 -3.12
N LEU A 245 -7.90 14.33 -2.84
CA LEU A 245 -7.55 14.86 -1.51
C LEU A 245 -8.44 16.03 -1.08
N ASP A 246 -8.89 16.87 -2.02
CA ASP A 246 -9.77 18.00 -1.72
C ASP A 246 -11.11 17.50 -1.16
N ALA A 247 -11.65 16.42 -1.72
CA ALA A 247 -12.84 15.76 -1.22
C ALA A 247 -12.65 15.11 0.15
N ALA A 248 -11.41 14.83 0.59
CA ALA A 248 -11.11 14.35 1.94
C ALA A 248 -11.07 15.47 3.00
N GLY A 249 -11.14 16.74 2.57
CA GLY A 249 -11.01 17.89 3.44
C GLY A 249 -9.59 18.07 3.98
N ASP A 250 -9.35 19.20 4.64
CA ASP A 250 -8.06 19.57 5.22
C ASP A 250 -8.01 19.44 6.75
N SER A 251 -9.14 19.16 7.41
CA SER A 251 -9.22 19.03 8.87
C SER A 251 -8.23 18.02 9.44
N ALA A 252 -7.72 18.33 10.63
CA ALA A 252 -6.87 17.43 11.38
C ALA A 252 -7.67 16.20 11.85
N PRO A 253 -7.06 15.00 11.93
CA PRO A 253 -7.80 13.89 12.49
C PRO A 253 -8.10 14.16 13.98
N GLY A 254 -9.33 13.89 14.41
CA GLY A 254 -9.92 14.29 15.69
C GLY A 254 -11.16 15.17 15.50
N SER A 255 -11.19 15.95 14.41
CA SER A 255 -12.32 16.77 14.02
C SER A 255 -13.60 15.94 13.80
N ILE A 256 -14.75 16.57 14.00
CA ILE A 256 -16.05 15.98 13.70
C ILE A 256 -16.40 16.29 12.25
N VAL A 257 -16.69 15.24 11.49
CA VAL A 257 -16.92 15.32 10.06
C VAL A 257 -18.19 14.59 9.65
N GLU A 258 -18.71 14.96 8.49
CA GLU A 258 -19.83 14.31 7.84
C GLU A 258 -19.49 13.97 6.39
N LEU A 259 -19.81 12.75 5.98
CA LEU A 259 -19.81 12.37 4.58
C LEU A 259 -21.03 12.99 3.87
N ARG A 260 -20.78 13.99 3.03
CA ARG A 260 -21.83 14.64 2.24
C ARG A 260 -21.83 14.12 0.82
N LYS A 261 -23.04 13.96 0.28
CA LYS A 261 -23.29 13.78 -1.15
C LYS A 261 -23.93 15.04 -1.70
N PHE A 262 -23.44 15.52 -2.82
CA PHE A 262 -24.00 16.68 -3.50
C PHE A 262 -23.82 16.54 -5.00
N ASP A 263 -24.66 17.22 -5.78
CA ASP A 263 -24.46 17.33 -7.23
C ASP A 263 -23.59 18.55 -7.50
N ASP A 264 -22.52 18.37 -8.27
CA ASP A 264 -21.68 19.49 -8.71
C ASP A 264 -22.42 20.37 -9.73
N ALA A 265 -21.82 21.50 -10.11
CA ALA A 265 -22.42 22.43 -11.07
C ALA A 265 -22.70 21.81 -12.46
N ARG A 266 -22.18 20.59 -12.73
CA ARG A 266 -22.40 19.82 -13.96
C ARG A 266 -23.41 18.68 -13.77
N GLY A 267 -24.05 18.59 -12.60
CA GLY A 267 -25.02 17.55 -12.25
C GLY A 267 -24.36 16.19 -11.96
N LEU A 268 -23.04 16.15 -11.75
CA LEU A 268 -22.36 14.92 -11.37
C LEU A 268 -22.44 14.74 -9.85
N ARG A 269 -22.88 13.56 -9.42
CA ARG A 269 -22.94 13.23 -8.00
C ARG A 269 -21.52 13.09 -7.43
N ARG A 270 -21.19 13.94 -6.46
CA ARG A 270 -19.93 13.97 -5.72
C ARG A 270 -20.12 13.54 -4.28
N VAL A 271 -19.02 13.08 -3.70
CA VAL A 271 -18.92 12.70 -2.30
C VAL A 271 -17.72 13.42 -1.71
N ALA A 272 -17.90 14.08 -0.57
CA ALA A 272 -16.83 14.78 0.14
C ALA A 272 -17.05 14.75 1.65
N ILE A 273 -15.95 14.89 2.38
CA ILE A 273 -15.92 15.08 3.82
C ILE A 273 -16.16 16.56 4.11
N ALA A 274 -17.22 16.86 4.85
CA ALA A 274 -17.51 18.19 5.34
C ALA A 274 -17.16 18.26 6.83
N VAL A 275 -16.36 19.25 7.20
CA VAL A 275 -16.03 19.52 8.60
C VAL A 275 -17.25 20.11 9.30
N ARG A 276 -17.65 19.49 10.41
CA ARG A 276 -18.71 19.98 11.30
C ARG A 276 -18.12 20.70 12.51
N SER A 277 -16.98 20.23 12.99
CA SER A 277 -16.18 20.93 14.00
C SER A 277 -14.72 20.56 13.84
N ASP A 278 -13.82 21.54 13.83
CA ASP A 278 -12.37 21.30 13.81
C ASP A 278 -11.87 20.68 15.13
N LEU A 279 -12.61 20.88 16.22
CA LEU A 279 -12.26 20.41 17.55
C LEU A 279 -12.75 18.98 17.77
N ASP A 280 -11.96 18.20 18.50
CA ASP A 280 -12.43 16.97 19.10
C ASP A 280 -13.50 17.25 20.18
N ILE A 281 -14.28 16.22 20.52
CA ILE A 281 -15.40 16.33 21.47
C ILE A 281 -14.93 16.85 22.84
N GLU A 282 -13.76 16.43 23.32
CA GLU A 282 -13.24 16.84 24.63
C GLU A 282 -12.95 18.33 24.67
N ARG A 283 -12.35 18.87 23.60
CA ARG A 283 -12.06 20.30 23.47
C ARG A 283 -13.33 21.13 23.27
N GLN A 284 -14.34 20.60 22.57
CA GLN A 284 -15.63 21.28 22.39
C GLN A 284 -16.30 21.59 23.73
N VAL A 285 -16.24 20.67 24.71
CA VAL A 285 -16.84 20.86 26.05
C VAL A 285 -16.29 22.10 26.77
N THR A 286 -15.01 22.41 26.56
CA THR A 286 -14.32 23.52 27.24
C THR A 286 -14.16 24.77 26.38
N ALA A 287 -14.63 24.73 25.14
CA ALA A 287 -14.41 25.82 24.19
C ALA A 287 -15.24 27.05 24.54
N THR A 288 -14.62 28.22 24.49
CA THR A 288 -15.31 29.51 24.58
C THR A 288 -15.77 29.94 23.19
N GLY A 289 -17.03 29.66 22.84
CA GLY A 289 -17.65 30.08 21.59
C GLY A 289 -18.46 28.98 20.90
N ALA A 290 -18.96 29.26 19.70
CA ALA A 290 -19.53 28.22 18.85
C ALA A 290 -18.39 27.33 18.32
N THR A 291 -18.61 26.02 18.35
CA THR A 291 -17.67 24.98 17.91
C THR A 291 -18.29 24.09 16.85
#